data_AF-A0A1F5HL68-F1
#
_entry.id   AF-A0A1F5HL68-F1
#
_cell.length_a   1.000
_cell.length_b   1.000
_cell.length_c   1.000
_cell.angle_alpha   90.00
_cell.angle_beta   90.00
_cell.angle_gamma   90.00
#
_symmetry.space_group_name_H-M   'P 1'
#
loop_
_entity.id
_entity.type
_entity.pdbx_description
1 polymer ?
#
loop_
_entity_poly.entity_id
_entity_poly.type
_entity_poly.pdbx_seq_one_letter_code
_entity_poly.pdbx_strand_id
1 'polypeptide(L)'
;MSYKVKIRWLIGGTVVSFAVSIALYYINPVFDNVGFFFELFAVISFILLMILHFLPEQIFNSWLKFARIYIPIALVLAVGDRASGSDLFNTDAEFFTTFFSVIFVIASIILIVCAHRRLKRQTKTTPFPAGDQKPV
;
A
#
# COMPACT_ATOMS: atom_id res chain seq x y z
N MET A 1 17.87 7.10 -8.70
CA MET A 1 16.47 7.33 -9.13
C MET A 1 15.71 8.03 -8.02
N SER A 2 15.19 9.24 -8.27
CA SER A 2 14.45 10.03 -7.26
C SER A 2 13.16 9.32 -6.82
N TYR A 3 12.81 9.41 -5.53
CA TYR A 3 11.62 8.72 -4.97
C TYR A 3 10.32 9.16 -5.66
N LYS A 4 10.23 10.41 -6.11
CA LYS A 4 9.07 10.91 -6.87
C LYS A 4 8.89 10.19 -8.20
N VAL A 5 10.00 9.84 -8.85
CA VAL A 5 9.98 9.05 -10.09
C VAL A 5 9.50 7.64 -9.78
N LYS A 6 9.97 7.01 -8.69
CA LYS A 6 9.48 5.70 -8.24
C LYS A 6 7.97 5.73 -7.96
N ILE A 7 7.46 6.75 -7.27
CA ILE A 7 6.02 6.92 -7.02
C ILE A 7 5.24 6.99 -8.33
N ARG A 8 5.70 7.77 -9.31
CA ARG A 8 5.06 7.87 -10.64
C ARG A 8 5.02 6.51 -11.36
N TRP A 9 6.10 5.74 -11.29
CA TRP A 9 6.11 4.37 -11.83
C TRP A 9 5.13 3.44 -11.11
N LEU A 10 5.02 3.55 -9.80
CA LEU A 10 4.06 2.75 -9.03
C LEU A 10 2.61 3.12 -9.35
N ILE A 11 2.31 4.41 -9.52
CA ILE A 11 1.00 4.89 -9.98
C ILE A 11 0.69 4.33 -11.37
N GLY A 12 1.66 4.39 -12.29
CA GLY A 12 1.51 3.74 -13.60
C GLY A 12 1.25 2.24 -13.47
N GLY A 13 1.97 1.57 -12.55
CA GLY A 13 1.79 0.16 -12.24
C GLY A 13 0.39 -0.19 -11.73
N THR A 14 -0.22 0.65 -10.88
CA THR A 14 -1.60 0.40 -10.41
C THR A 14 -2.62 0.55 -11.54
N VAL A 15 -2.43 1.51 -12.45
CA VAL A 15 -3.30 1.67 -13.64
C VAL A 15 -3.19 0.45 -14.56
N VAL A 16 -1.97 -0.04 -14.79
CA VAL A 16 -1.75 -1.26 -15.58
C VAL A 16 -2.38 -2.47 -14.89
N SER A 17 -2.20 -2.62 -13.57
CA SER A 17 -2.82 -3.69 -12.79
C SER A 17 -4.35 -3.68 -12.89
N PHE A 18 -4.96 -2.51 -12.88
CA PHE A 18 -6.41 -2.35 -13.05
C PHE A 18 -6.86 -2.78 -14.46
N ALA A 19 -6.14 -2.36 -15.51
CA ALA A 19 -6.42 -2.79 -16.88
C ALA A 19 -6.25 -4.31 -17.08
N VAL A 20 -5.22 -4.90 -16.44
CA VAL A 20 -5.00 -6.35 -16.44
C VAL A 20 -6.15 -7.08 -15.75
N SER A 21 -6.64 -6.56 -14.62
CA SER A 21 -7.81 -7.13 -13.94
C SER A 21 -9.03 -7.20 -14.87
N ILE A 22 -9.35 -6.09 -15.54
CA ILE A 22 -10.44 -6.04 -16.53
C ILE A 22 -10.21 -7.08 -17.64
N ALA A 23 -8.99 -7.19 -18.16
CA ALA A 23 -8.69 -8.17 -19.20
C ALA A 23 -8.87 -9.62 -18.70
N LEU A 24 -8.45 -9.93 -17.47
CA LEU A 24 -8.62 -11.27 -16.87
C LEU A 24 -10.10 -11.64 -16.73
N TYR A 25 -10.94 -10.69 -16.34
CA TYR A 25 -12.39 -10.85 -16.27
C TYR A 25 -13.00 -11.31 -17.61
N TYR A 26 -12.58 -10.70 -18.72
CA TYR A 26 -13.06 -11.07 -20.06
C TYR A 26 -12.49 -12.39 -20.60
N ILE A 27 -11.32 -12.83 -20.12
CA ILE A 27 -10.66 -14.05 -20.61
C ILE A 27 -11.28 -15.30 -19.99
N ASN A 28 -11.52 -15.31 -18.67
CA ASN A 28 -12.09 -16.47 -18.00
C ASN A 28 -12.70 -16.11 -16.63
N PRO A 29 -13.98 -16.44 -16.36
CA PRO A 29 -14.64 -16.17 -15.08
C PRO A 29 -14.00 -16.92 -13.90
N VAL A 30 -13.18 -17.95 -14.15
CA VAL A 30 -12.39 -18.62 -13.10
C VAL A 30 -11.43 -17.63 -12.41
N PHE A 31 -10.99 -16.58 -13.12
CA PHE A 31 -10.12 -15.55 -12.57
C PHE A 31 -10.86 -14.38 -11.89
N ASP A 32 -12.19 -14.42 -11.75
CA ASP A 32 -12.97 -13.31 -11.17
C ASP A 32 -12.43 -12.84 -9.83
N ASN A 33 -12.08 -13.76 -8.92
CA ASN A 33 -11.54 -13.41 -7.61
C ASN A 33 -10.16 -12.75 -7.68
N VAL A 34 -9.32 -13.23 -8.60
CA VAL A 34 -7.97 -12.69 -8.81
C VAL A 34 -8.08 -11.30 -9.44
N GLY A 35 -8.97 -11.15 -10.41
CA GLY A 35 -9.33 -9.86 -11.00
C GLY A 35 -9.83 -8.89 -9.92
N PHE A 36 -10.81 -9.29 -9.12
CA PHE A 36 -11.37 -8.48 -8.04
C PHE A 36 -10.29 -8.05 -7.02
N PHE A 37 -9.39 -8.96 -6.64
CA PHE A 37 -8.25 -8.62 -5.78
C PHE A 37 -7.37 -7.54 -6.39
N PHE A 38 -6.95 -7.72 -7.64
CA PHE A 38 -6.09 -6.74 -8.32
C PHE A 38 -6.80 -5.41 -8.55
N GLU A 39 -8.09 -5.43 -8.84
CA GLU A 39 -8.90 -4.23 -9.03
C GLU A 39 -8.93 -3.40 -7.74
N LEU A 40 -9.34 -4.04 -6.65
CA LEU A 40 -9.58 -3.37 -5.39
C LEU A 40 -8.27 -2.88 -4.75
N PHE A 41 -7.20 -3.68 -4.79
CA PHE A 41 -5.87 -3.25 -4.36
C PHE A 41 -5.27 -2.19 -5.28
N ALA A 42 -5.55 -2.20 -6.59
CA ALA A 42 -5.07 -1.15 -7.50
C ALA A 42 -5.71 0.20 -7.18
N VAL A 43 -7.04 0.24 -6.98
CA VAL A 43 -7.76 1.48 -6.64
C VAL A 43 -7.26 2.05 -5.31
N ILE A 44 -7.17 1.22 -4.27
CA ILE A 44 -6.69 1.65 -2.95
C ILE A 44 -5.24 2.11 -3.02
N SER A 45 -4.37 1.33 -3.67
CA SER A 45 -2.95 1.67 -3.81
C SER A 45 -2.77 2.95 -4.62
N PHE A 46 -3.59 3.21 -5.63
CA PHE A 46 -3.58 4.44 -6.41
C PHE A 46 -3.87 5.66 -5.51
N ILE A 47 -4.94 5.61 -4.72
CA ILE A 47 -5.32 6.69 -3.79
C ILE A 47 -4.20 6.92 -2.76
N LEU A 48 -3.67 5.85 -2.17
CA LEU A 48 -2.58 5.95 -1.20
C LEU A 48 -1.31 6.52 -1.83
N LEU A 49 -0.92 6.06 -3.02
CA LEU A 49 0.26 6.58 -3.73
C LEU A 49 0.11 8.05 -4.11
N MET A 50 -1.10 8.50 -4.47
CA MET A 50 -1.38 9.92 -4.68
C MET A 50 -1.16 10.73 -3.41
N ILE A 51 -1.65 10.27 -2.26
CA ILE A 51 -1.40 10.93 -0.97
C ILE A 51 0.11 10.94 -0.68
N LEU A 52 0.77 9.78 -0.79
CA LEU A 52 2.20 9.63 -0.51
C LEU A 52 3.09 10.47 -1.43
N HIS A 53 2.62 10.86 -2.62
CA HIS A 53 3.35 11.75 -3.52
C HIS A 53 3.70 13.10 -2.87
N PHE A 54 2.84 13.60 -1.97
CA PHE A 54 3.02 14.86 -1.26
C PHE A 54 3.78 14.71 0.05
N LEU A 55 4.06 13.48 0.49
CA LEU A 55 4.71 13.20 1.77
C LEU A 55 6.24 13.06 1.61
N PRO A 56 6.99 13.23 2.72
CA PRO A 56 8.44 13.02 2.74
C PRO A 56 8.82 11.59 2.37
N GLU A 57 9.97 11.43 1.72
CA GLU A 57 10.51 10.15 1.25
C GLU A 57 10.57 9.07 2.35
N GLN A 58 10.84 9.46 3.59
CA GLN A 58 10.90 8.55 4.74
C GLN A 58 9.57 7.83 4.97
N ILE A 59 8.45 8.54 4.83
CA ILE A 59 7.11 7.94 4.99
C ILE A 59 6.85 6.97 3.84
N PHE A 60 7.20 7.37 2.62
CA PHE A 60 7.05 6.52 1.45
C PHE A 60 7.84 5.22 1.55
N ASN A 61 9.10 5.27 1.97
CA ASN A 61 9.92 4.07 2.12
C ASN A 61 9.38 3.13 3.21
N SER A 62 8.86 3.66 4.33
CA SER A 62 8.23 2.84 5.37
C SER A 62 6.96 2.15 4.86
N TRP A 63 6.09 2.90 4.18
CA TRP A 63 4.88 2.34 3.58
C TRP A 63 5.18 1.32 2.49
N LEU A 64 6.16 1.57 1.62
CA LEU A 64 6.54 0.67 0.53
C LEU A 64 7.06 -0.68 1.07
N LYS A 65 7.85 -0.66 2.16
CA LYS A 65 8.30 -1.90 2.82
C LYS A 65 7.13 -2.71 3.35
N PHE A 66 6.16 -2.05 3.96
CA PHE A 66 4.93 -2.70 4.43
C PHE A 66 4.12 -3.28 3.26
N ALA A 67 3.81 -2.46 2.24
CA ALA A 67 3.01 -2.87 1.09
C ALA A 67 3.64 -4.04 0.31
N ARG A 68 4.97 -4.03 0.16
CA ARG A 68 5.71 -5.11 -0.51
C ARG A 68 5.55 -6.47 0.17
N ILE A 69 5.37 -6.51 1.48
CA ILE A 69 5.21 -7.76 2.25
C ILE A 69 3.73 -8.10 2.37
N TYR A 70 2.88 -7.10 2.66
CA TYR A 70 1.46 -7.29 2.92
C TYR A 70 0.70 -7.76 1.68
N ILE A 71 0.91 -7.13 0.52
CA ILE A 71 0.13 -7.42 -0.70
C ILE A 71 0.31 -8.87 -1.16
N PRO A 72 1.54 -9.44 -1.26
CA PRO A 72 1.73 -10.84 -1.62
C PRO A 72 1.11 -11.81 -0.60
N ILE A 73 1.22 -11.52 0.69
CA ILE A 73 0.61 -12.35 1.74
C ILE A 73 -0.91 -12.34 1.61
N ALA A 74 -1.51 -11.17 1.44
CA ALA A 74 -2.95 -11.03 1.24
C ALA A 74 -3.43 -11.76 -0.01
N LEU A 75 -2.67 -11.71 -1.11
CA LEU A 75 -2.98 -12.43 -2.34
C LEU A 75 -2.96 -13.95 -2.13
N VAL A 76 -1.91 -14.47 -1.48
CA VAL A 76 -1.79 -15.92 -1.21
C VAL A 76 -2.93 -16.41 -0.32
N LEU A 77 -3.30 -15.63 0.71
CA LEU A 77 -4.41 -15.98 1.59
C LEU A 77 -5.77 -15.91 0.87
N ALA A 78 -6.00 -14.88 0.05
CA ALA A 78 -7.24 -14.72 -0.70
C ALA A 78 -7.44 -15.80 -1.77
N VAL A 79 -6.35 -16.26 -2.41
CA VAL A 79 -6.41 -17.35 -3.41
C VAL A 79 -6.42 -18.73 -2.76
N GLY A 80 -5.67 -18.92 -1.67
CA GLY A 80 -5.51 -20.21 -0.99
C GLY A 80 -6.81 -20.75 -0.39
N ASP A 81 -7.69 -19.88 0.10
CA ASP A 81 -8.98 -20.26 0.70
C ASP A 81 -9.89 -21.03 -0.29
N ARG A 82 -9.85 -20.65 -1.58
CA ARG A 82 -10.62 -21.32 -2.64
C ARG A 82 -10.16 -22.76 -2.92
N ALA A 83 -8.88 -23.07 -2.66
CA ALA A 83 -8.32 -24.39 -2.94
C ALA A 83 -8.74 -25.45 -1.91
N SER A 84 -9.17 -25.02 -0.72
CA SER A 84 -9.51 -25.92 0.39
C SER A 84 -10.85 -26.63 0.21
N GLY A 85 -11.77 -26.13 -0.63
CA GLY A 85 -13.08 -26.73 -0.88
C GLY A 85 -13.90 -27.06 0.37
N SER A 86 -13.51 -26.53 1.53
CA SER A 86 -14.04 -26.92 2.83
C SER A 86 -15.14 -25.94 3.22
N ASP A 87 -16.37 -26.43 3.24
CA ASP A 87 -17.60 -25.76 3.70
C ASP A 87 -17.53 -25.14 5.13
N LEU A 88 -16.40 -25.28 5.83
CA LEU A 88 -16.18 -24.70 7.16
C LEU A 88 -16.14 -23.16 7.14
N PHE A 89 -15.81 -22.56 6.00
CA PHE A 89 -15.97 -21.15 5.72
C PHE A 89 -16.57 -21.00 4.33
N ASN A 90 -17.89 -21.15 4.20
CA ASN A 90 -18.63 -20.74 3.00
C ASN A 90 -18.65 -19.19 2.88
N THR A 91 -17.45 -18.61 2.90
CA THR A 91 -17.19 -17.18 2.96
C THR A 91 -16.65 -16.80 1.59
N ASP A 92 -17.40 -15.96 0.88
CA ASP A 92 -17.02 -15.55 -0.47
C ASP A 92 -15.59 -14.98 -0.48
N ALA A 93 -14.78 -15.35 -1.48
CA ALA A 93 -13.41 -14.82 -1.63
C ALA A 93 -13.37 -13.28 -1.73
N GLU A 94 -14.50 -12.68 -2.12
CA GLU A 94 -14.77 -11.25 -2.08
C GLU A 94 -14.70 -10.69 -0.64
N PHE A 95 -15.22 -11.43 0.35
CA PHE A 95 -15.14 -11.05 1.76
C PHE A 95 -13.70 -10.98 2.24
N PHE A 96 -12.88 -12.00 1.96
CA PHE A 96 -11.47 -11.99 2.37
C PHE A 96 -10.69 -10.86 1.69
N THR A 97 -10.89 -10.69 0.38
CA THR A 97 -10.27 -9.60 -0.38
C THR A 97 -10.65 -8.25 0.21
N THR A 98 -11.93 -8.04 0.49
CA THR A 98 -12.44 -6.81 1.12
C THR A 98 -11.88 -6.62 2.52
N PHE A 99 -11.86 -7.67 3.34
CA PHE A 99 -11.33 -7.62 4.70
C PHE A 99 -9.84 -7.26 4.74
N PHE A 100 -9.01 -7.92 3.92
CA PHE A 100 -7.60 -7.58 3.79
C PHE A 100 -7.38 -6.16 3.24
N SER A 101 -8.24 -5.70 2.34
CA SER A 101 -8.16 -4.33 1.84
C SER A 101 -8.43 -3.29 2.93
N VAL A 102 -9.41 -3.52 3.79
CA VAL A 102 -9.75 -2.63 4.91
C VAL A 102 -8.58 -2.58 5.89
N ILE A 103 -8.02 -3.73 6.25
CA ILE A 103 -6.82 -3.80 7.09
C ILE A 103 -5.65 -3.06 6.43
N PHE A 104 -5.45 -3.22 5.13
CA PHE A 104 -4.40 -2.53 4.38
C PHE A 104 -4.55 -1.01 4.43
N VAL A 105 -5.77 -0.49 4.26
CA VAL A 105 -6.08 0.94 4.37
C VAL A 105 -5.81 1.44 5.77
N ILE A 106 -6.32 0.76 6.80
CA ILE A 106 -6.14 1.15 8.20
C ILE A 106 -4.66 1.17 8.56
N ALA A 107 -3.92 0.11 8.24
CA ALA A 107 -2.48 0.02 8.50
C ALA A 107 -1.70 1.10 7.75
N SER A 108 -2.07 1.39 6.51
CA SER A 108 -1.46 2.46 5.70
C SER A 108 -1.68 3.84 6.33
N ILE A 109 -2.91 4.14 6.77
CA ILE A 109 -3.24 5.39 7.45
C ILE A 109 -2.45 5.52 8.76
N ILE A 110 -2.40 4.47 9.57
CA ILE A 110 -1.64 4.45 10.83
C ILE A 110 -0.16 4.73 10.54
N LEU A 111 0.44 4.08 9.55
CA LEU A 111 1.83 4.32 9.16
C LEU A 111 2.07 5.77 8.73
N ILE A 112 1.18 6.32 7.91
CA ILE A 112 1.25 7.71 7.45
C ILE A 112 1.19 8.67 8.65
N VAL A 113 0.22 8.51 9.55
CA VAL A 113 0.02 9.38 10.72
C VAL A 113 1.18 9.27 11.70
N CYS A 114 1.63 8.05 12.01
CA CYS A 114 2.74 7.81 12.93
C CYS A 114 4.05 8.38 12.39
N ALA A 115 4.34 8.19 11.10
CA ALA A 115 5.54 8.73 10.47
C ALA A 115 5.50 10.26 10.40
N HIS A 116 4.35 10.84 10.07
CA HIS A 116 4.16 12.29 10.09
C HIS A 116 4.35 12.89 11.49
N ARG A 117 3.82 12.25 12.54
CA ARG A 117 4.03 12.68 13.94
C ARG A 117 5.49 12.57 14.38
N ARG A 118 6.21 11.53 13.96
CA ARG A 118 7.65 11.35 14.27
C ARG A 118 8.51 12.44 13.65
N LEU A 119 8.24 12.80 12.40
CA LEU A 119 8.92 13.90 11.71
C LEU A 119 8.75 15.23 12.44
N LYS A 120 7.51 15.58 12.83
CA LYS A 120 7.25 16.80 13.62
C LYS A 120 8.01 16.83 14.94
N ARG A 121 8.21 15.66 15.58
CA ARG A 121 8.99 15.58 16.83
C ARG A 121 10.48 15.81 16.58
N GLN A 122 11.06 15.27 15.51
CA GLN A 122 12.49 15.44 15.18
C GLN A 122 12.85 16.87 14.80
N THR A 123 11.95 17.61 14.15
CA THR A 123 12.16 19.04 13.84
C THR A 123 12.16 19.91 15.11
N LYS A 124 11.50 19.47 16.18
CA LYS A 124 11.40 20.25 17.43
C LYS A 124 12.60 20.06 18.37
N THR A 125 13.36 18.97 18.21
CA THR A 125 14.49 18.62 19.08
C THR A 125 15.86 18.96 18.49
N THR A 126 15.95 19.60 17.33
CA THR A 126 17.23 20.16 16.86
C THR A 126 17.49 21.45 17.63
N PRO A 127 18.42 21.50 18.61
CA PRO A 127 18.81 22.75 19.23
C PRO A 127 19.49 23.59 18.16
N PHE A 128 19.21 24.90 18.16
CA PHE A 128 19.97 25.88 17.41
C PHE A 128 21.48 25.60 17.59
N PRO A 129 22.32 25.61 16.55
CA PRO A 129 23.76 25.49 16.73
C PRO A 129 24.24 26.71 17.52
N ALA A 130 24.34 26.55 18.85
CA ALA A 130 25.05 27.46 19.74
C ALA A 130 26.54 27.18 19.55
N GLY A 131 27.15 27.86 18.59
CA GLY A 131 28.55 27.60 18.29
C GLY A 131 29.07 28.39 17.11
N ASP A 132 29.05 29.71 17.23
CA ASP A 132 30.05 30.60 16.64
C ASP A 132 30.01 31.96 17.35
N GLN A 133 30.29 31.95 18.67
CA GLN A 133 30.87 33.12 19.32
C GLN A 133 32.37 32.86 19.44
N LYS A 134 33.13 33.40 18.48
CA LYS A 134 34.58 33.43 18.52
C LYS A 134 35.01 34.56 19.47
N PRO A 135 35.80 34.31 20.52
CA PRO A 135 36.39 35.38 21.30
C PRO A 135 37.70 35.80 20.62
N VAL A 136 37.74 36.99 20.02
CA VAL A 136 38.90 37.90 20.00
C VAL A 136 38.39 39.33 19.84
#